data_AF-X1AIB0-F1
#
_entry.id   AF-X1AIB0-F1
#
_cell.length_a   1.000
_cell.length_b   1.000
_cell.length_c   1.000
_cell.angle_alpha   90.00
_cell.angle_beta   90.00
_cell.angle_gamma   90.00
#
_symmetry.space_group_name_H-M   'P 1'
#
loop_
_entity.id
_entity.type
_entity.pdbx_description
1 polymer ?
#
loop_
_entity_poly.entity_id
_entity_poly.type
_entity_poly.pdbx_seq_one_letter_code
_entity_poly.pdbx_strand_id
1 'polypeptide(L)'
;ELNMLQDQKMALADTVEGIMEKQIKETLAQQGIFNPIDKYIRLKVNFPPVNFKLEEPPYLLVVSPRDRIESMREVLLKQNLALEELEGIEAKVDRLGVSSLVVRLGGCATYPSLVTNDVSLQFTIDTATHEWLHQYLAFKPLGFLYLLDLTGLRRNYEIATINETLVSMVSKEISSSLYQKYYPQYETGARHNPGAESEFDFNQEMREIRKTVDKYLAEGEIEQAEEYMEQKRQYLASKGYYIRKLNQAYFAFHGTYADSPTSISPIGVELKELRNQSASLKDFLDRVAAMTSRQNLRDSLK
;
A
#
# COMPACT_ATOMS: atom_id res chain seq x y z
N GLU A 1 -35.11 -9.86 9.46
CA GLU A 1 -33.94 -10.02 10.34
C GLU A 1 -32.64 -9.60 9.65
N LEU A 2 -32.24 -10.24 8.54
CA LEU A 2 -31.04 -9.85 7.78
C LEU A 2 -30.99 -8.35 7.42
N ASN A 3 -32.09 -7.80 6.87
CA ASN A 3 -32.15 -6.38 6.51
C ASN A 3 -32.04 -5.46 7.75
N MET A 4 -32.64 -5.82 8.88
CA MET A 4 -32.49 -5.04 10.12
C MET A 4 -31.06 -5.06 10.65
N LEU A 5 -30.38 -6.20 10.56
CA LEU A 5 -28.98 -6.32 10.96
C LEU A 5 -28.06 -5.55 10.00
N GLN A 6 -28.38 -5.51 8.70
CA GLN A 6 -27.69 -4.68 7.72
C GLN A 6 -27.89 -3.18 8.00
N ASP A 7 -29.13 -2.75 8.28
CA ASP A 7 -29.44 -1.36 8.64
C ASP A 7 -28.71 -0.95 9.93
N GLN A 8 -28.67 -1.83 10.94
CA GLN A 8 -27.91 -1.60 12.17
C GLN A 8 -26.40 -1.53 11.91
N LYS A 9 -25.85 -2.42 11.05
CA LYS A 9 -24.43 -2.38 10.65
C LYS A 9 -24.10 -1.08 9.93
N MET A 10 -24.95 -0.63 9.01
CA MET A 10 -24.76 0.62 8.27
C MET A 10 -24.85 1.85 9.19
N ALA A 11 -25.82 1.92 10.08
CA ALA A 11 -25.95 3.01 11.05
C ALA A 11 -24.75 3.09 12.00
N LEU A 12 -24.17 1.93 12.37
CA LEU A 12 -22.95 1.88 13.15
C LEU A 12 -21.72 2.28 12.33
N ALA A 13 -21.68 1.95 11.04
CA ALA A 13 -20.57 2.27 10.14
C ALA A 13 -20.33 3.79 10.06
N ASP A 14 -21.37 4.59 9.78
CA ASP A 14 -21.24 6.06 9.72
C ASP A 14 -20.73 6.65 11.06
N THR A 15 -21.16 6.07 12.18
CA THR A 15 -20.70 6.49 13.52
C THR A 15 -19.23 6.15 13.73
N VAL A 16 -18.82 4.94 13.34
CA VAL A 16 -17.45 4.46 13.44
C VAL A 16 -16.52 5.26 12.53
N GLU A 17 -16.90 5.50 11.28
CA GLU A 17 -16.20 6.35 10.32
C GLU A 17 -15.95 7.74 10.93
N GLY A 18 -17.00 8.43 11.39
CA GLY A 18 -16.87 9.77 11.97
C GLY A 18 -15.98 9.83 13.22
N ILE A 19 -16.00 8.78 14.07
CA ILE A 19 -15.10 8.68 15.22
C ILE A 19 -13.65 8.53 14.75
N MET A 20 -13.38 7.61 13.82
CA MET A 20 -12.04 7.38 13.30
C MET A 20 -11.48 8.59 12.56
N GLU A 21 -12.28 9.23 11.69
CA GLU A 21 -11.93 10.45 10.97
C GLU A 21 -11.47 11.55 11.94
N LYS A 22 -12.21 11.74 13.04
CA LYS A 22 -11.86 12.70 14.09
C LYS A 22 -10.53 12.34 14.78
N GLN A 23 -10.34 11.07 15.14
CA GLN A 23 -9.12 10.61 15.80
C GLN A 23 -7.88 10.75 14.89
N ILE A 24 -8.01 10.40 13.61
CA ILE A 24 -6.96 10.56 12.59
C ILE A 24 -6.62 12.05 12.46
N LYS A 25 -7.64 12.90 12.28
CA LYS A 25 -7.47 14.36 12.19
C LYS A 25 -6.75 14.95 13.40
N GLU A 26 -7.15 14.56 14.61
CA GLU A 26 -6.52 15.03 15.86
C GLU A 26 -5.06 14.56 15.96
N THR A 27 -4.77 13.32 15.56
CA THR A 27 -3.41 12.77 15.59
C THR A 27 -2.49 13.45 14.57
N LEU A 28 -2.98 13.70 13.35
CA LEU A 28 -2.27 14.48 12.33
C LEU A 28 -1.94 15.90 12.83
N ALA A 29 -2.92 16.58 13.44
CA ALA A 29 -2.74 17.91 14.00
C ALA A 29 -1.69 17.94 15.13
N GLN A 30 -1.63 16.88 15.96
CA GLN A 30 -0.61 16.72 17.00
C GLN A 30 0.79 16.56 16.43
N GLN A 31 0.92 15.91 15.26
CA GLN A 31 2.18 15.82 14.51
C GLN A 31 2.47 17.09 13.67
N GLY A 32 1.62 18.12 13.76
CA GLY A 32 1.78 19.37 13.01
C GLY A 32 1.44 19.26 11.53
N ILE A 33 0.75 18.19 11.10
CA ILE A 33 0.35 17.98 9.70
C ILE A 33 -1.08 18.51 9.52
N PHE A 34 -1.21 19.61 8.78
CA PHE A 34 -2.51 20.27 8.56
C PHE A 34 -2.89 20.25 7.08
N ASN A 35 -2.13 20.91 6.22
CA ASN A 35 -2.45 21.00 4.79
C ASN A 35 -1.18 21.05 3.93
N PRO A 36 -1.28 20.82 2.62
CA PRO A 36 -0.11 20.71 1.73
C PRO A 36 0.69 22.00 1.59
N ILE A 37 0.12 23.14 1.96
CA ILE A 37 0.72 24.48 1.80
C ILE A 37 0.92 25.19 3.14
N ASP A 38 0.92 24.45 4.25
CA ASP A 38 1.01 25.00 5.62
C ASP A 38 2.31 25.78 5.88
N LYS A 39 3.38 25.45 5.17
CA LYS A 39 4.64 26.22 5.14
C LYS A 39 4.46 27.64 4.60
N TYR A 40 3.51 27.84 3.68
CA TYR A 40 3.24 29.12 3.04
C TYR A 40 2.07 29.87 3.69
N ILE A 41 1.10 29.12 4.23
CA ILE A 41 -0.10 29.68 4.86
C ILE A 41 -0.20 29.16 6.30
N ARG A 42 -0.19 30.07 7.28
CA ARG A 42 -0.30 29.74 8.72
C ARG A 42 -1.71 29.26 9.15
N LEU A 43 -2.50 28.75 8.22
CA LEU A 43 -3.86 28.26 8.47
C LEU A 43 -3.81 26.82 8.98
N LYS A 44 -4.18 26.61 10.25
CA LYS A 44 -4.22 25.29 10.89
C LYS A 44 -5.54 24.57 10.58
N VAL A 45 -5.77 24.30 9.30
CA VAL A 45 -6.93 23.53 8.83
C VAL A 45 -6.43 22.22 8.22
N ASN A 46 -7.06 21.10 8.60
CA ASN A 46 -6.82 19.82 7.97
C ASN A 46 -7.41 19.82 6.55
N PHE A 47 -6.53 19.77 5.56
CA PHE A 47 -6.89 19.66 4.15
C PHE A 47 -5.96 18.65 3.47
N PRO A 48 -6.47 17.76 2.61
CA PRO A 48 -7.89 17.47 2.36
C PRO A 48 -8.63 17.06 3.65
N PRO A 49 -9.96 17.24 3.74
CA PRO A 49 -10.70 16.72 4.89
C PRO A 49 -10.46 15.22 5.01
N VAL A 50 -10.26 14.73 6.24
CA VAL A 50 -10.17 13.29 6.49
C VAL A 50 -11.58 12.73 6.33
N ASN A 51 -11.80 11.94 5.28
CA ASN A 51 -13.09 11.33 5.01
C ASN A 51 -12.94 9.98 4.30
N PHE A 52 -13.55 8.94 4.85
CA PHE A 52 -13.48 7.59 4.27
C PHE A 52 -14.79 6.83 4.49
N LYS A 53 -15.01 5.77 3.69
CA LYS A 53 -16.14 4.86 3.78
C LYS A 53 -15.69 3.42 3.98
N LEU A 54 -16.35 2.73 4.91
CA LEU A 54 -16.18 1.31 5.21
C LEU A 54 -16.93 0.44 4.20
N GLU A 55 -16.47 0.49 2.95
CA GLU A 55 -17.03 -0.20 1.80
C GLU A 55 -15.94 -0.98 1.06
N GLU A 56 -16.30 -2.09 0.43
CA GLU A 56 -15.35 -2.88 -0.35
C GLU A 56 -14.76 -2.05 -1.50
N PRO A 57 -13.43 -1.88 -1.56
CA PRO A 57 -12.79 -1.24 -2.69
C PRO A 57 -12.97 -2.06 -3.99
N PRO A 58 -12.89 -1.42 -5.16
CA PRO A 58 -12.85 -2.15 -6.44
C PRO A 58 -11.67 -3.12 -6.51
N TYR A 59 -11.80 -4.18 -7.30
CA TYR A 59 -10.64 -4.98 -7.70
C TYR A 59 -9.71 -4.16 -8.60
N LEU A 60 -8.42 -4.47 -8.58
CA LEU A 60 -7.41 -3.88 -9.44
C LEU A 60 -6.82 -4.94 -10.37
N LEU A 61 -6.87 -4.71 -11.67
CA LEU A 61 -6.07 -5.45 -12.64
C LEU A 61 -4.70 -4.79 -12.74
N VAL A 62 -3.66 -5.52 -12.36
CA VAL A 62 -2.25 -5.16 -12.50
C VAL A 62 -1.70 -5.89 -13.72
N VAL A 63 -1.06 -5.14 -14.61
CA VAL A 63 -0.41 -5.66 -15.82
C VAL A 63 1.07 -5.35 -15.75
N SER A 64 1.89 -6.38 -15.89
CA SER A 64 3.35 -6.34 -15.83
C SER A 64 3.93 -6.94 -17.10
N PRO A 65 5.07 -6.45 -17.61
CA PRO A 65 5.76 -7.15 -18.67
C PRO A 65 6.26 -8.51 -18.16
N ARG A 66 6.52 -9.45 -19.06
CA ARG A 66 7.05 -10.77 -18.67
C ARG A 66 8.56 -10.72 -18.36
N ASP A 67 9.28 -9.78 -18.96
CA ASP A 67 10.75 -9.68 -18.95
C ASP A 67 11.33 -8.88 -17.77
N ARG A 68 10.49 -8.22 -16.97
CA ARG A 68 10.90 -7.49 -15.76
C ARG A 68 9.72 -7.34 -14.81
N ILE A 69 9.99 -7.08 -13.55
CA ILE A 69 8.93 -6.82 -12.58
C ILE A 69 8.71 -5.32 -12.46
N GLU A 70 7.66 -4.85 -13.11
CA GLU A 70 7.25 -3.44 -13.13
C GLU A 70 5.74 -3.38 -13.42
N SER A 71 5.02 -2.44 -12.80
CA SER A 71 3.62 -2.21 -13.17
C SER A 71 3.56 -1.36 -14.45
N MET A 72 3.17 -1.96 -15.58
CA MET A 72 2.95 -1.24 -16.85
C MET A 72 1.60 -0.53 -16.87
N ARG A 73 0.59 -1.16 -16.29
CA ARG A 73 -0.78 -0.64 -16.28
C ARG A 73 -1.57 -1.19 -15.12
N GLU A 74 -2.38 -0.32 -14.54
CA GLU A 74 -3.34 -0.65 -13.50
C GLU A 74 -4.73 -0.19 -13.93
N VAL A 75 -5.73 -1.05 -13.77
CA VAL A 75 -7.10 -0.79 -14.19
C VAL A 75 -8.05 -1.18 -13.07
N LEU A 76 -8.82 -0.23 -12.57
CA LEU A 76 -9.89 -0.51 -11.61
C LEU A 76 -11.00 -1.31 -12.30
N LEU A 77 -11.41 -2.38 -11.65
CA LEU A 77 -12.48 -3.26 -12.06
C LEU A 77 -13.71 -3.07 -11.16
N LYS A 78 -14.78 -3.82 -11.43
CA LYS A 78 -15.97 -3.83 -10.57
C LYS A 78 -15.66 -4.49 -9.23
N GLN A 79 -16.32 -4.06 -8.15
CA GLN A 79 -16.17 -4.64 -6.80
C GLN A 79 -16.67 -6.10 -6.72
N ASN A 80 -17.76 -6.42 -7.43
CA ASN A 80 -18.42 -7.72 -7.36
C ASN A 80 -18.10 -8.55 -8.61
N LEU A 81 -17.02 -9.33 -8.53
CA LEU A 81 -16.60 -10.27 -9.58
C LEU A 81 -16.40 -11.65 -8.95
N ALA A 82 -16.97 -12.68 -9.59
CA ALA A 82 -16.74 -14.07 -9.22
C ALA A 82 -15.33 -14.53 -9.63
N LEU A 83 -14.81 -15.57 -9.00
CA LEU A 83 -13.45 -16.06 -9.24
C LEU A 83 -13.21 -16.40 -10.71
N GLU A 84 -14.19 -17.02 -11.37
CA GLU A 84 -14.14 -17.39 -12.78
C GLU A 84 -14.05 -16.16 -13.69
N GLU A 85 -14.67 -15.03 -13.28
CA GLU A 85 -14.56 -13.76 -14.00
C GLU A 85 -13.16 -13.16 -13.83
N LEU A 86 -12.58 -13.22 -12.62
CA LEU A 86 -11.21 -12.76 -12.36
C LEU A 86 -10.22 -13.52 -13.24
N GLU A 87 -10.27 -14.85 -13.22
CA GLU A 87 -9.40 -15.72 -14.02
C GLU A 87 -9.64 -15.53 -15.52
N GLY A 88 -10.90 -15.32 -15.92
CA GLY A 88 -11.26 -15.03 -17.31
C GLY A 88 -10.70 -13.69 -17.82
N ILE A 89 -10.64 -12.67 -16.96
CA ILE A 89 -10.00 -11.38 -17.28
C ILE A 89 -8.49 -11.59 -17.43
N GLU A 90 -7.85 -12.23 -16.46
CA GLU A 90 -6.42 -12.50 -16.48
C GLU A 90 -6.00 -13.30 -17.71
N ALA A 91 -6.69 -14.40 -18.02
CA ALA A 91 -6.38 -15.23 -19.18
C ALA A 91 -6.50 -14.47 -20.51
N LYS A 92 -7.43 -13.51 -20.62
CA LYS A 92 -7.54 -12.66 -21.82
C LYS A 92 -6.38 -11.69 -21.93
N VAL A 93 -5.92 -11.13 -20.81
CA VAL A 93 -4.79 -10.21 -20.76
C VAL A 93 -3.47 -10.94 -20.99
N ASP A 94 -3.28 -12.11 -20.39
CA ASP A 94 -2.07 -12.93 -20.53
C ASP A 94 -1.83 -13.34 -22.00
N ARG A 95 -2.89 -13.54 -22.80
CA ARG A 95 -2.81 -13.79 -24.26
C ARG A 95 -2.22 -12.64 -25.07
N LEU A 96 -2.11 -11.45 -24.49
CA LEU A 96 -1.44 -10.30 -25.11
C LEU A 96 0.09 -10.34 -24.91
N GLY A 97 0.63 -11.40 -24.30
CA GLY A 97 2.06 -11.57 -24.07
C GLY A 97 2.58 -10.83 -22.84
N VAL A 98 1.71 -10.56 -21.87
CA VAL A 98 2.01 -9.86 -20.61
C VAL A 98 1.67 -10.74 -19.41
N SER A 99 2.13 -10.36 -18.22
CA SER A 99 1.79 -10.99 -16.95
C SER A 99 0.68 -10.18 -16.28
N SER A 100 -0.41 -10.81 -15.87
CA SER A 100 -1.54 -10.12 -15.21
C SER A 100 -1.87 -10.67 -13.83
N LEU A 101 -2.38 -9.81 -12.96
CA LEU A 101 -2.96 -10.18 -11.67
C LEU A 101 -4.18 -9.29 -11.39
N VAL A 102 -5.32 -9.91 -11.09
CA VAL A 102 -6.44 -9.23 -10.44
C VAL A 102 -6.34 -9.42 -8.93
N VAL A 103 -6.26 -8.30 -8.22
CA VAL A 103 -6.03 -8.25 -6.76
C VAL A 103 -7.13 -7.44 -6.09
N ARG A 104 -7.51 -7.86 -4.87
CA ARG A 104 -8.41 -7.09 -4.01
C ARG A 104 -7.60 -6.03 -3.28
N LEU A 105 -8.08 -4.80 -3.29
CA LEU A 105 -7.43 -3.69 -2.59
C LEU A 105 -7.88 -3.65 -1.11
N GLY A 106 -6.96 -3.24 -0.23
CA GLY A 106 -7.30 -2.92 1.17
C GLY A 106 -7.99 -1.55 1.29
N GLY A 107 -7.57 -0.61 0.46
CA GLY A 107 -8.14 0.73 0.35
C GLY A 107 -8.02 1.32 -1.06
N CYS A 108 -8.69 2.44 -1.28
CA CYS A 108 -8.60 3.20 -2.53
C CYS A 108 -8.73 4.71 -2.26
N ALA A 109 -7.73 5.48 -2.68
CA ALA A 109 -7.63 6.93 -2.49
C ALA A 109 -8.59 7.77 -3.36
N THR A 110 -9.83 7.34 -3.57
CA THR A 110 -10.93 8.21 -4.04
C THR A 110 -11.27 9.26 -2.98
N TYR A 111 -12.21 10.18 -3.25
CA TYR A 111 -12.72 11.08 -2.21
C TYR A 111 -14.26 10.94 -2.10
N PRO A 112 -14.80 10.40 -0.99
CA PRO A 112 -14.09 9.78 0.16
C PRO A 112 -13.21 8.60 -0.25
N SER A 113 -12.20 8.27 0.55
CA SER A 113 -11.46 7.02 0.33
C SER A 113 -12.32 5.81 0.70
N LEU A 114 -12.12 4.69 0.02
CA LEU A 114 -12.77 3.43 0.36
C LEU A 114 -11.81 2.58 1.16
N VAL A 115 -12.28 1.97 2.25
CA VAL A 115 -11.48 1.12 3.13
C VAL A 115 -12.27 -0.15 3.43
N THR A 116 -11.64 -1.31 3.27
CA THR A 116 -12.30 -2.58 3.53
C THR A 116 -12.71 -2.73 5.00
N ASN A 117 -13.83 -3.39 5.24
CA ASN A 117 -14.50 -3.44 6.54
C ASN A 117 -14.41 -4.80 7.26
N ASP A 118 -13.61 -5.73 6.72
CA ASP A 118 -13.46 -7.13 7.15
C ASP A 118 -12.10 -7.42 7.82
N VAL A 119 -11.47 -6.39 8.36
CA VAL A 119 -10.09 -6.39 8.86
C VAL A 119 -10.01 -5.82 10.28
N SER A 120 -8.85 -5.96 10.91
CA SER A 120 -8.63 -5.45 12.27
C SER A 120 -8.76 -3.93 12.32
N LEU A 121 -9.18 -3.40 13.48
CA LEU A 121 -9.25 -1.96 13.74
C LEU A 121 -7.94 -1.23 13.36
N GLN A 122 -6.80 -1.83 13.72
CA GLN A 122 -5.49 -1.25 13.41
C GLN A 122 -5.25 -1.16 11.90
N PHE A 123 -5.60 -2.20 11.14
CA PHE A 123 -5.50 -2.18 9.68
C PHE A 123 -6.42 -1.13 9.06
N THR A 124 -7.66 -1.01 9.53
CA THR A 124 -8.61 0.00 9.06
C THR A 124 -8.07 1.41 9.26
N ILE A 125 -7.51 1.71 10.44
CA ILE A 125 -6.93 3.03 10.75
C ILE A 125 -5.70 3.31 9.88
N ASP A 126 -4.81 2.32 9.73
CA ASP A 126 -3.63 2.43 8.88
C ASP A 126 -4.01 2.69 7.44
N THR A 127 -4.94 1.91 6.89
CA THR A 127 -5.44 2.06 5.52
C THR A 127 -6.14 3.40 5.31
N ALA A 128 -7.05 3.80 6.20
CA ALA A 128 -7.71 5.11 6.10
C ALA A 128 -6.70 6.27 6.09
N THR A 129 -5.66 6.17 6.91
CA THR A 129 -4.57 7.16 6.97
C THR A 129 -3.70 7.11 5.71
N HIS A 130 -3.38 5.92 5.22
CA HIS A 130 -2.63 5.66 3.97
C HIS A 130 -3.33 6.30 2.78
N GLU A 131 -4.62 6.01 2.58
CA GLU A 131 -5.41 6.56 1.48
C GLU A 131 -5.57 8.09 1.59
N TRP A 132 -5.77 8.62 2.79
CA TRP A 132 -5.82 10.08 2.98
C TRP A 132 -4.48 10.76 2.67
N LEU A 133 -3.35 10.13 3.00
CA LEU A 133 -2.02 10.67 2.68
C LEU A 133 -1.79 10.73 1.17
N HIS A 134 -2.32 9.80 0.38
CA HIS A 134 -2.31 9.94 -1.09
C HIS A 134 -3.08 11.19 -1.54
N GLN A 135 -4.26 11.44 -0.99
CA GLN A 135 -5.03 12.65 -1.29
C GLN A 135 -4.25 13.92 -0.88
N TYR A 136 -3.59 13.91 0.27
CA TYR A 136 -2.73 15.01 0.73
C TYR A 136 -1.56 15.25 -0.23
N LEU A 137 -0.86 14.19 -0.63
CA LEU A 137 0.31 14.26 -1.50
C LEU A 137 -0.03 14.61 -2.95
N ALA A 138 -1.27 14.39 -3.41
CA ALA A 138 -1.71 14.82 -4.74
C ALA A 138 -1.54 16.35 -4.96
N PHE A 139 -1.48 17.13 -3.88
CA PHE A 139 -1.20 18.58 -3.90
C PHE A 139 0.27 18.94 -3.66
N LYS A 140 1.16 17.95 -3.57
CA LYS A 140 2.62 18.10 -3.41
C LYS A 140 3.34 17.59 -4.67
N PRO A 141 4.57 18.04 -4.96
CA PRO A 141 5.31 17.63 -6.15
C PRO A 141 5.39 16.10 -6.34
N LEU A 142 5.74 15.37 -5.29
CA LEU A 142 5.89 13.90 -5.36
C LEU A 142 4.56 13.21 -5.71
N GLY A 143 3.49 13.49 -4.96
CA GLY A 143 2.21 12.83 -5.17
C GLY A 143 1.50 13.28 -6.44
N PHE A 144 1.75 14.50 -6.92
CA PHE A 144 1.27 14.92 -8.24
C PHE A 144 1.95 14.12 -9.36
N LEU A 145 3.27 13.88 -9.27
CA LEU A 145 3.96 13.02 -10.23
C LEU A 145 3.48 11.57 -10.15
N TYR A 146 3.17 11.07 -8.94
CA TYR A 146 2.55 9.77 -8.76
C TYR A 146 1.15 9.70 -9.40
N LEU A 147 0.34 10.75 -9.28
CA LEU A 147 -0.95 10.83 -9.97
C LEU A 147 -0.78 10.76 -11.51
N LEU A 148 0.25 11.39 -12.07
CA LEU A 148 0.57 11.27 -13.49
C LEU A 148 1.04 9.85 -13.88
N ASP A 149 1.71 9.14 -12.99
CA ASP A 149 2.07 7.73 -13.17
C ASP A 149 0.81 6.85 -13.20
N LEU A 150 -0.06 6.97 -12.20
CA LEU A 150 -1.33 6.23 -12.09
C LEU A 150 -2.22 6.40 -13.31
N THR A 151 -2.37 7.64 -13.80
CA THR A 151 -3.16 7.95 -15.00
C THR A 151 -2.50 7.48 -16.30
N GLY A 152 -1.23 7.06 -16.24
CA GLY A 152 -0.43 6.68 -17.41
C GLY A 152 0.05 7.85 -18.26
N LEU A 153 -0.16 9.10 -17.82
CA LEU A 153 0.30 10.30 -18.52
C LEU A 153 1.84 10.45 -18.46
N ARG A 154 2.45 10.04 -17.34
CA ARG A 154 3.90 10.05 -17.17
C ARG A 154 4.33 8.92 -16.24
N ARG A 155 4.71 7.78 -16.81
CA ARG A 155 5.18 6.62 -16.05
C ARG A 155 6.54 6.87 -15.40
N ASN A 156 6.64 6.57 -14.12
CA ASN A 156 7.88 6.61 -13.35
C ASN A 156 7.79 5.70 -12.11
N TYR A 157 8.30 4.48 -12.27
CA TYR A 157 8.32 3.46 -11.21
C TYR A 157 9.04 3.91 -9.93
N GLU A 158 10.12 4.69 -10.05
CA GLU A 158 10.85 5.19 -8.88
C GLU A 158 10.02 6.21 -8.09
N ILE A 159 9.26 7.08 -8.77
CA ILE A 159 8.34 8.02 -8.11
C ILE A 159 7.22 7.26 -7.41
N ALA A 160 6.61 6.28 -8.07
CA ALA A 160 5.59 5.44 -7.47
C ALA A 160 6.13 4.74 -6.20
N THR A 161 7.33 4.17 -6.28
CA THR A 161 7.99 3.52 -5.14
C THR A 161 8.27 4.50 -3.99
N ILE A 162 8.81 5.70 -4.28
CA ILE A 162 9.07 6.73 -3.25
C ILE A 162 7.75 7.17 -2.60
N ASN A 163 6.70 7.40 -3.40
CA ASN A 163 5.40 7.85 -2.90
C ASN A 163 4.75 6.79 -2.00
N GLU A 164 4.61 5.54 -2.47
CA GLU A 164 4.04 4.43 -1.66
C GLU A 164 4.82 4.20 -0.37
N THR A 165 6.15 4.26 -0.44
CA THR A 165 7.00 4.09 0.74
C THR A 165 6.78 5.21 1.75
N LEU A 166 6.75 6.47 1.29
CA LEU A 166 6.49 7.61 2.16
C LEU A 166 5.14 7.47 2.86
N VAL A 167 4.10 7.13 2.09
CA VAL A 167 2.76 6.96 2.62
C VAL A 167 2.71 5.85 3.66
N SER A 168 3.25 4.65 3.36
CA SER A 168 3.31 3.51 4.29
C SER A 168 4.05 3.85 5.59
N MET A 169 5.18 4.57 5.50
CA MET A 169 5.93 4.95 6.70
C MET A 169 5.16 5.96 7.57
N VAL A 170 4.59 6.99 6.95
CA VAL A 170 3.88 8.05 7.68
C VAL A 170 2.55 7.53 8.23
N SER A 171 1.80 6.71 7.47
CA SER A 171 0.53 6.12 7.93
C SER A 171 0.74 5.25 9.16
N LYS A 172 1.80 4.42 9.19
CA LYS A 172 2.11 3.56 10.33
C LYS A 172 2.51 4.32 11.58
N GLU A 173 3.31 5.38 11.46
CA GLU A 173 3.68 6.21 12.60
C GLU A 173 2.46 6.96 13.18
N ILE A 174 1.59 7.50 12.31
CA ILE A 174 0.34 8.13 12.73
C ILE A 174 -0.60 7.11 13.39
N SER A 175 -0.79 5.96 12.76
CA SER A 175 -1.71 4.92 13.24
C SER A 175 -1.25 4.33 14.56
N SER A 176 0.07 4.12 14.73
CA SER A 176 0.64 3.68 16.00
C SER A 176 0.40 4.70 17.12
N SER A 177 0.62 5.99 16.83
CA SER A 177 0.36 7.08 17.80
C SER A 177 -1.12 7.18 18.17
N LEU A 178 -2.02 7.03 17.19
CA LEU A 178 -3.47 7.02 17.40
C LEU A 178 -3.87 5.82 18.26
N TYR A 179 -3.37 4.63 17.93
CA TYR A 179 -3.71 3.40 18.63
C TYR A 179 -3.29 3.43 20.09
N GLN A 180 -2.07 3.89 20.39
CA GLN A 180 -1.58 4.11 21.75
C GLN A 180 -2.46 5.07 22.56
N LYS A 181 -3.01 6.10 21.90
CA LYS A 181 -3.78 7.14 22.55
C LYS A 181 -5.24 6.76 22.81
N TYR A 182 -5.90 6.15 21.83
CA TYR A 182 -7.36 5.89 21.88
C TYR A 182 -7.72 4.43 22.17
N TYR A 183 -6.79 3.50 21.93
CA TYR A 183 -7.02 2.05 22.05
C TYR A 183 -5.95 1.31 22.91
N PRO A 184 -5.40 1.90 24.00
CA PRO A 184 -4.31 1.28 24.77
C PRO A 184 -4.68 -0.08 25.37
N GLN A 185 -5.96 -0.32 25.67
CA GLN A 185 -6.47 -1.59 26.18
C GLN A 185 -6.33 -2.76 25.20
N TYR A 186 -6.18 -2.48 23.91
CA TYR A 186 -5.99 -3.51 22.89
C TYR A 186 -4.50 -3.79 22.62
N GLU A 187 -3.58 -2.92 23.03
CA GLU A 187 -2.14 -3.20 22.99
C GLU A 187 -1.71 -4.28 23.99
N THR A 188 -2.33 -4.30 25.18
CA THR A 188 -2.00 -5.26 26.25
C THR A 188 -2.60 -6.65 26.00
N GLY A 189 -3.71 -6.74 25.26
CA GLY A 189 -4.32 -8.00 24.84
C GLY A 189 -3.63 -8.68 23.66
N ALA A 190 -2.89 -7.93 22.84
CA ALA A 190 -2.15 -8.44 21.68
C ALA A 190 -0.76 -9.02 22.01
N ARG A 191 -0.30 -8.94 23.27
CA ARG A 191 0.90 -9.65 23.75
C ARG A 191 0.65 -11.11 24.16
N HIS A 192 -0.33 -11.78 23.54
CA HIS A 192 -0.50 -13.23 23.69
C HIS A 192 0.20 -13.97 22.54
N ASN A 193 1.32 -14.60 22.92
CA ASN A 193 2.21 -15.54 22.20
C ASN A 193 3.17 -14.99 21.11
N PRO A 194 4.36 -14.48 21.48
CA PRO A 194 5.56 -14.74 20.70
C PRO A 194 6.00 -16.18 21.04
N GLY A 195 5.35 -17.18 20.46
CA GLY A 195 5.45 -18.55 20.95
C GLY A 195 5.07 -19.63 19.94
N ALA A 196 5.28 -19.38 18.67
CA ALA A 196 5.67 -20.41 17.73
C ALA A 196 6.67 -19.74 16.80
N GLU A 197 7.96 -20.01 17.00
CA GLU A 197 8.91 -19.91 15.90
C GLU A 197 8.34 -20.82 14.82
N SER A 198 7.63 -20.26 13.84
CA SER A 198 7.46 -20.92 12.58
C SER A 198 8.88 -21.08 12.04
N GLU A 199 9.37 -22.33 11.95
CA GLU A 199 10.65 -22.65 11.29
C GLU A 199 10.73 -22.03 9.89
N PHE A 200 9.57 -21.73 9.31
CA PHE A 200 9.42 -21.04 8.04
C PHE A 200 9.15 -19.54 8.20
N ASP A 201 10.15 -18.72 7.84
CA ASP A 201 10.00 -17.27 7.69
C ASP A 201 9.48 -16.96 6.27
N PHE A 202 8.17 -16.70 6.18
CA PHE A 202 7.51 -16.33 4.92
C PHE A 202 8.15 -15.08 4.29
N ASN A 203 8.56 -14.10 5.09
CA ASN A 203 9.06 -12.85 4.57
C ASN A 203 10.44 -13.02 3.95
N GLN A 204 11.29 -13.78 4.62
CA GLN A 204 12.59 -14.17 4.08
C GLN A 204 12.43 -14.97 2.79
N GLU A 205 11.54 -15.97 2.77
CA GLU A 205 11.29 -16.79 1.57
C GLU A 205 10.82 -15.92 0.39
N MET A 206 9.86 -15.01 0.61
CA MET A 206 9.38 -14.12 -0.45
C MET A 206 10.48 -13.19 -1.01
N ARG A 207 11.43 -12.73 -0.18
CA ARG A 207 12.60 -11.98 -0.64
C ARG A 207 13.52 -12.83 -1.52
N GLU A 208 13.79 -14.07 -1.12
CA GLU A 208 14.66 -14.97 -1.88
C GLU A 208 14.02 -15.40 -3.21
N ILE A 209 12.71 -15.64 -3.22
CA ILE A 209 11.95 -15.87 -4.46
C ILE A 209 12.12 -14.65 -5.38
N ARG A 210 11.90 -13.44 -4.86
CA ARG A 210 12.03 -12.20 -5.64
C ARG A 210 13.41 -12.06 -6.27
N LYS A 211 14.49 -12.22 -5.49
CA LYS A 211 15.87 -12.12 -5.98
C LYS A 211 16.17 -13.13 -7.08
N THR A 212 15.70 -14.36 -6.92
CA THR A 212 15.91 -15.43 -7.88
C THR A 212 15.16 -15.14 -9.19
N VAL A 213 13.94 -14.65 -9.10
CA VAL A 213 13.16 -14.22 -10.27
C VAL A 213 13.86 -13.08 -11.00
N ASP A 214 14.31 -12.03 -10.30
CA ASP A 214 15.03 -10.92 -10.94
C ASP A 214 16.30 -11.40 -11.66
N LYS A 215 17.00 -12.40 -11.11
CA LYS A 215 18.16 -13.01 -11.77
C LYS A 215 17.77 -13.68 -13.09
N TYR A 216 16.77 -14.56 -13.08
CA TYR A 216 16.31 -15.23 -14.30
C TYR A 216 15.85 -14.22 -15.36
N LEU A 217 15.10 -13.19 -14.96
CA LEU A 217 14.64 -12.14 -15.86
C LEU A 217 15.80 -11.33 -16.45
N ALA A 218 16.84 -11.02 -15.66
CA ALA A 218 18.04 -10.34 -16.15
C ALA A 218 18.85 -11.19 -17.14
N GLU A 219 18.78 -12.51 -17.04
CA GLU A 219 19.39 -13.48 -17.96
C GLU A 219 18.51 -13.76 -19.20
N GLY A 220 17.30 -13.20 -19.25
CA GLY A 220 16.34 -13.41 -20.34
C GLY A 220 15.57 -14.75 -20.24
N GLU A 221 15.67 -15.45 -19.11
CA GLU A 221 15.06 -16.74 -18.85
C GLU A 221 13.63 -16.59 -18.29
N ILE A 222 12.73 -16.04 -19.11
CA ILE A 222 11.35 -15.69 -18.71
C ILE A 222 10.57 -16.93 -18.29
N GLU A 223 10.59 -18.00 -19.10
CA GLU A 223 9.85 -19.22 -18.82
C GLU A 223 10.33 -19.90 -17.53
N GLN A 224 11.65 -19.91 -17.30
CA GLN A 224 12.26 -20.45 -16.09
C GLN A 224 11.85 -19.65 -14.85
N ALA A 225 11.79 -18.31 -14.96
CA ALA A 225 11.30 -17.46 -13.89
C ALA A 225 9.84 -17.78 -13.53
N GLU A 226 8.98 -17.96 -14.53
CA GLU A 226 7.57 -18.28 -14.35
C GLU A 226 7.34 -19.67 -13.77
N GLU A 227 8.07 -20.67 -14.27
CA GLU A 227 8.04 -22.03 -13.71
C GLU A 227 8.50 -22.05 -12.25
N TYR A 228 9.60 -21.35 -11.95
CA TYR A 228 10.10 -21.21 -10.58
C TYR A 228 9.07 -20.56 -9.65
N MET A 229 8.39 -19.51 -10.09
CA MET A 229 7.33 -18.87 -9.31
C MET A 229 6.15 -19.83 -9.04
N GLU A 230 5.74 -20.64 -10.01
CA GLU A 230 4.68 -21.62 -9.79
C GLU A 230 5.10 -22.73 -8.80
N GLN A 231 6.33 -23.24 -8.94
CA GLN A 231 6.89 -24.21 -7.99
C GLN A 231 6.92 -23.63 -6.56
N LYS A 232 7.32 -22.36 -6.43
CA LYS A 232 7.35 -21.66 -5.14
C LYS A 232 5.97 -21.37 -4.58
N ARG A 233 4.99 -21.04 -5.42
CA ARG A 233 3.58 -20.89 -5.01
C ARG A 233 3.05 -22.18 -4.38
N GLN A 234 3.34 -23.34 -4.98
CA GLN A 234 2.96 -24.64 -4.45
C GLN A 234 3.68 -24.97 -3.14
N TYR A 235 4.98 -24.65 -3.05
CA TYR A 235 5.76 -24.77 -1.82
C TYR A 235 5.16 -23.93 -0.68
N LEU A 236 4.84 -22.66 -0.95
CA LEU A 236 4.19 -21.77 0.02
C LEU A 236 2.84 -22.32 0.49
N ALA A 237 2.03 -22.85 -0.43
CA ALA A 237 0.79 -23.53 -0.09
C ALA A 237 1.02 -24.74 0.85
N SER A 238 2.08 -25.53 0.63
CA SER A 238 2.46 -26.63 1.52
C SER A 238 2.88 -26.18 2.93
N LYS A 239 3.28 -24.90 3.08
CA LYS A 239 3.61 -24.24 4.34
C LYS A 239 2.41 -23.49 4.95
N GLY A 240 1.22 -23.59 4.34
CA GLY A 240 -0.01 -22.94 4.80
C GLY A 240 -0.22 -21.51 4.27
N TYR A 241 0.64 -21.04 3.36
CA TYR A 241 0.55 -19.71 2.75
C TYR A 241 -0.05 -19.82 1.34
N TYR A 242 -1.35 -19.56 1.25
CA TYR A 242 -2.08 -19.68 -0.01
C TYR A 242 -1.97 -18.39 -0.83
N ILE A 243 -1.28 -18.47 -1.96
CA ILE A 243 -1.23 -17.42 -2.99
C ILE A 243 -1.94 -17.95 -4.24
N ARG A 244 -2.95 -17.22 -4.72
CA ARG A 244 -3.73 -17.62 -5.90
C ARG A 244 -2.87 -17.66 -7.16
N LYS A 245 -2.11 -16.59 -7.39
CA LYS A 245 -1.25 -16.43 -8.58
C LYS A 245 0.02 -15.70 -8.16
N LEU A 246 1.18 -16.34 -8.37
CA LEU A 246 2.50 -15.77 -8.10
C LEU A 246 3.21 -15.58 -9.44
N ASN A 247 3.36 -14.32 -9.86
CA ASN A 247 3.94 -13.94 -11.14
C ASN A 247 4.57 -12.54 -11.06
N GLN A 248 5.05 -12.01 -12.18
CA GLN A 248 5.63 -10.67 -12.26
C GLN A 248 4.64 -9.59 -11.82
N ALA A 249 3.35 -9.70 -12.17
CA ALA A 249 2.33 -8.74 -11.74
C ALA A 249 2.09 -8.76 -10.22
N TYR A 250 2.15 -9.93 -9.59
CA TYR A 250 2.12 -10.07 -8.13
C TYR A 250 3.27 -9.32 -7.47
N PHE A 251 4.51 -9.55 -7.93
CA PHE A 251 5.66 -8.86 -7.37
C PHE A 251 5.69 -7.37 -7.72
N ALA A 252 5.15 -6.97 -8.87
CA ALA A 252 5.04 -5.57 -9.26
C ALA A 252 4.11 -4.82 -8.31
N PHE A 253 2.94 -5.39 -7.99
CA PHE A 253 1.97 -4.78 -7.08
C PHE A 253 2.42 -4.81 -5.62
N HIS A 254 2.80 -5.99 -5.10
CA HIS A 254 3.14 -6.13 -3.68
C HIS A 254 4.55 -5.59 -3.35
N GLY A 255 5.42 -5.40 -4.34
CA GLY A 255 6.79 -4.92 -4.17
C GLY A 255 6.96 -3.40 -4.11
N THR A 256 5.92 -2.62 -4.45
CA THR A 256 5.96 -1.14 -4.38
C THR A 256 6.06 -0.61 -2.95
N TYR A 257 5.50 -1.34 -1.98
CA TYR A 257 5.62 -1.04 -0.57
C TYR A 257 7.04 -1.41 -0.09
N ALA A 258 7.87 -0.42 0.24
CA ALA A 258 9.26 -0.65 0.67
C ALA A 258 9.42 -1.50 1.95
N ASP A 259 8.37 -1.62 2.74
CA ASP A 259 8.31 -2.47 3.91
C ASP A 259 7.78 -3.87 3.60
N SER A 260 7.38 -4.15 2.36
CA SER A 260 6.90 -5.46 1.98
C SER A 260 8.01 -6.50 2.00
N PRO A 261 7.64 -7.77 2.20
CA PRO A 261 8.58 -8.88 2.09
C PRO A 261 9.13 -9.08 0.67
N THR A 262 8.57 -8.41 -0.34
CA THR A 262 9.00 -8.56 -1.73
C THR A 262 9.81 -7.36 -2.22
N SER A 263 9.94 -6.29 -1.41
CA SER A 263 10.72 -5.14 -1.79
C SER A 263 12.22 -5.39 -1.59
N ILE A 264 12.97 -5.25 -2.70
CA ILE A 264 14.43 -5.25 -2.72
C ILE A 264 15.00 -3.87 -3.09
N SER A 265 14.13 -2.86 -3.21
CA SER A 265 14.53 -1.52 -3.62
C SER A 265 15.33 -0.81 -2.53
N PRO A 266 16.47 -0.17 -2.85
CA PRO A 266 17.22 0.62 -1.88
C PRO A 266 16.44 1.85 -1.39
N ILE A 267 15.39 2.27 -2.11
CA ILE A 267 14.54 3.43 -1.76
C ILE A 267 13.99 3.30 -0.34
N GLY A 268 13.58 2.09 0.07
CA GLY A 268 13.07 1.86 1.41
C GLY A 268 14.08 2.11 2.52
N VAL A 269 15.31 1.63 2.33
CA VAL A 269 16.41 1.82 3.28
C VAL A 269 16.79 3.30 3.34
N GLU A 270 16.86 3.95 2.19
CA GLU A 270 17.20 5.36 2.08
C GLU A 270 16.15 6.29 2.69
N LEU A 271 14.85 5.99 2.53
CA LEU A 271 13.79 6.76 3.18
C LEU A 271 13.76 6.53 4.71
N LYS A 272 14.09 5.32 5.18
CA LYS A 272 14.28 5.06 6.61
C LYS A 272 15.45 5.86 7.18
N GLU A 273 16.56 5.91 6.48
CA GLU A 273 17.71 6.73 6.87
C GLU A 273 17.35 8.22 6.90
N LEU A 274 16.66 8.71 5.87
CA LEU A 274 16.19 10.09 5.82
C LEU A 274 15.21 10.41 6.96
N ARG A 275 14.34 9.46 7.33
CA ARG A 275 13.42 9.57 8.47
C ARG A 275 14.19 9.69 9.79
N ASN A 276 15.26 8.91 9.97
CA ASN A 276 16.11 8.97 11.17
C ASN A 276 16.86 10.30 11.30
N GLN A 277 17.21 10.92 10.17
CA GLN A 277 17.86 12.24 10.11
C GLN A 277 16.89 13.42 10.22
N SER A 278 15.58 13.17 10.19
CA SER A 278 14.55 14.22 10.22
C SER A 278 14.15 14.57 11.65
N ALA A 279 13.95 15.86 11.93
CA ALA A 279 13.68 16.35 13.29
C ALA A 279 12.29 15.95 13.82
N SER A 280 11.35 15.67 12.91
CA SER A 280 9.99 15.25 13.23
C SER A 280 9.37 14.48 12.06
N LEU A 281 8.23 13.85 12.29
CA LEU A 281 7.46 13.20 11.22
C LEU A 281 7.02 14.21 10.14
N LYS A 282 6.63 15.43 10.54
CA LYS A 282 6.29 16.50 9.61
C LYS A 282 7.47 16.92 8.75
N ASP A 283 8.65 17.09 9.36
CA ASP A 283 9.88 17.45 8.63
C ASP A 283 10.23 16.37 7.59
N PHE A 284 10.14 15.09 7.97
CA PHE A 284 10.31 13.98 7.04
C PHE A 284 9.30 14.03 5.88
N LEU A 285 8.01 14.15 6.20
CA LEU A 285 6.94 14.23 5.20
C LEU A 285 7.16 15.38 4.22
N ASP A 286 7.46 16.59 4.72
CA ASP A 286 7.66 17.77 3.88
C ASP A 286 8.89 17.65 2.98
N ARG A 287 10.00 17.08 3.49
CA ARG A 287 11.24 16.88 2.72
C ARG A 287 10.99 15.92 1.54
N VAL A 288 10.36 14.77 1.80
CA VAL A 288 10.13 13.75 0.77
C VAL A 288 9.03 14.18 -0.19
N ALA A 289 7.95 14.80 0.30
CA ALA A 289 6.84 15.25 -0.55
C ALA A 289 7.25 16.32 -1.59
N ALA A 290 8.36 17.03 -1.36
CA ALA A 290 8.91 18.01 -2.30
C ALA A 290 9.76 17.39 -3.43
N MET A 291 10.09 16.09 -3.34
CA MET A 291 10.94 15.42 -4.32
C MET A 291 10.23 15.24 -5.66
N THR A 292 10.99 15.35 -6.75
CA THR A 292 10.49 15.18 -8.12
C THR A 292 11.25 14.11 -8.91
N SER A 293 12.23 13.48 -8.27
CA SER A 293 13.07 12.44 -8.87
C SER A 293 13.76 11.60 -7.79
N ARG A 294 14.21 10.41 -8.19
CA ARG A 294 15.11 9.58 -7.38
C ARG A 294 16.38 10.30 -6.94
N GLN A 295 16.91 11.18 -7.80
CA GLN A 295 18.13 11.93 -7.53
C GLN A 295 17.96 12.87 -6.32
N ASN A 296 16.79 13.47 -6.13
CA ASN A 296 16.53 14.30 -4.94
C ASN A 296 16.64 13.52 -3.63
N LEU A 297 16.20 12.26 -3.60
CA LEU A 297 16.38 11.39 -2.43
C LEU A 297 17.86 11.11 -2.17
N ARG A 298 18.62 10.77 -3.22
CA ARG A 298 20.07 10.55 -3.11
C ARG A 298 20.83 11.78 -2.63
N ASP A 299 20.47 12.95 -3.12
CA ASP A 299 21.13 14.21 -2.73
C ASP A 299 20.75 14.65 -1.31
N SER A 300 19.58 14.24 -0.80
CA SER A 300 19.13 14.55 0.57
C SER A 300 19.85 13.73 1.65
N LEU A 301 20.58 12.70 1.25
CA LEU A 301 21.34 11.78 2.12
C LEU A 301 22.86 12.03 2.09
N LYS A 302 23.32 13.00 1.30
CA LYS A 302 24.72 13.45 1.27
C LYS A 302 24.94 14.57 2.28
#